data_AF-A0A1J4LWC3-F1
#
_entry.id   AF-A0A1J4LWC3-F1
#
_cell.length_a   1.000
_cell.length_b   1.000
_cell.length_c   1.000
_cell.angle_alpha   90.00
_cell.angle_beta   90.00
_cell.angle_gamma   90.00
#
_symmetry.space_group_name_H-M   'P 1'
#
loop_
_entity.id
_entity.type
_entity.pdbx_description
1 polymer ?
#
loop_
_entity_poly.entity_id
_entity_poly.type
_entity_poly.pdbx_seq_one_letter_code
_entity_poly.pdbx_strand_id
1 'polypeptide(L)'
;MRLEATAKEDEFKVWMTDRELEELRRAAASHRDDLIIQLGGYVGLRAFEIPQIFPKHVKRTDDGDHYRLRVPRGKDTANGTGKPRDPYLPKDVEGDIHRYQNAEDIGRNEPLIDLTERGVRAAVKRTAKRAAEETGDDDFTHVSSHDLRRRFAQRLLVDEQVNPRVVMQVGGWDSFQAIEPYLNAPTPEVVNEAFEEADLA
;
A
#
# COMPACT_ATOMS: atom_id res chain seq x y z
N MET A 1 8.67 10.77 10.12
CA MET A 1 8.62 9.31 9.81
C MET A 1 9.84 8.64 10.41
N ARG A 2 10.02 7.31 10.31
CA ARG A 2 11.30 6.67 10.70
C ARG A 2 12.06 6.19 9.46
N LEU A 3 13.31 6.63 9.31
CA LEU A 3 14.23 6.16 8.29
C LEU A 3 15.14 5.07 8.85
N GLU A 4 15.33 4.00 8.08
CA GLU A 4 16.29 2.93 8.38
C GLU A 4 17.24 2.80 7.19
N ALA A 5 18.53 3.08 7.41
CA ALA A 5 19.54 2.99 6.38
C ALA A 5 19.66 1.55 5.84
N THR A 6 19.90 1.41 4.55
CA THR A 6 20.20 0.12 3.92
C THR A 6 21.72 -0.07 3.75
N ALA A 7 22.13 -1.21 3.20
CA ALA A 7 23.53 -1.48 2.88
C ALA A 7 24.08 -0.58 1.76
N LYS A 8 23.23 0.15 1.05
CA LYS A 8 23.63 1.09 0.01
C LYS A 8 23.54 2.51 0.55
N GLU A 9 24.53 3.31 0.18
CA GLU A 9 24.60 4.73 0.47
C GLU A 9 23.36 5.44 -0.09
N ASP A 10 22.78 6.35 0.70
CA ASP A 10 21.59 7.16 0.39
C ASP A 10 20.31 6.38 0.03
N GLU A 11 20.25 5.07 0.29
CA GLU A 11 19.03 4.27 0.17
C GLU A 11 18.48 3.96 1.56
N PHE A 12 17.27 4.47 1.83
CA PHE A 12 16.57 4.32 3.11
C PHE A 12 15.30 3.50 2.96
N LYS A 13 15.01 2.71 3.98
CA LYS A 13 13.68 2.17 4.24
C LYS A 13 12.89 3.22 4.99
N VAL A 14 11.81 3.73 4.38
CA VAL A 14 10.90 4.66 5.04
C VAL A 14 9.78 3.88 5.75
N TRP A 15 9.57 4.20 7.02
CA TRP A 15 8.48 3.69 7.85
C TRP A 15 7.56 4.87 8.20
N MET A 16 6.48 5.00 7.43
CA MET A 16 5.49 6.07 7.62
C MET A 16 4.45 5.69 8.67
N THR A 17 3.82 6.71 9.25
CA THR A 17 2.56 6.65 10.00
C THR A 17 1.37 6.92 9.08
N ASP A 18 0.14 6.76 9.58
CA ASP A 18 -1.05 7.15 8.81
C ASP A 18 -1.14 8.65 8.56
N ARG A 19 -0.71 9.45 9.54
CA ARG A 19 -0.65 10.91 9.36
C ARG A 19 0.25 11.31 8.20
N GLU A 20 1.43 10.68 8.09
CA GLU A 20 2.41 10.96 7.03
C GLU A 20 1.94 10.43 5.67
N LEU A 21 1.24 9.28 5.64
CA LEU A 21 0.60 8.81 4.40
C LEU A 21 -0.48 9.81 3.94
N GLU A 22 -1.28 10.36 4.86
CA GLU A 22 -2.28 11.39 4.54
C GLU A 22 -1.66 12.73 4.12
N GLU A 23 -0.50 13.11 4.67
CA GLU A 23 0.29 14.26 4.20
C GLU A 23 0.79 14.02 2.77
N LEU A 24 1.29 12.82 2.48
CA LEU A 24 1.71 12.42 1.12
C LEU A 24 0.56 12.48 0.12
N ARG A 25 -0.64 12.01 0.51
CA ARG A 25 -1.85 12.10 -0.32
C ARG A 25 -2.25 13.53 -0.61
N ARG A 26 -2.26 14.39 0.41
CA ARG A 26 -2.61 15.82 0.27
C ARG A 26 -1.67 16.56 -0.68
N ALA A 27 -0.40 16.16 -0.73
CA ALA A 27 0.59 16.72 -1.65
C ALA A 27 0.47 16.20 -3.10
N ALA A 28 -0.42 15.24 -3.39
CA ALA A 28 -0.58 14.71 -4.73
C ALA A 28 -1.11 15.79 -5.69
N ALA A 29 -0.43 15.95 -6.83
CA ALA A 29 -0.75 17.00 -7.79
C ALA A 29 -2.03 16.74 -8.61
N SER A 30 -2.58 15.52 -8.55
CA SER A 30 -3.75 15.11 -9.32
C SER A 30 -4.48 13.95 -8.64
N HIS A 31 -5.74 13.74 -9.00
CA HIS A 31 -6.53 12.59 -8.53
C HIS A 31 -5.86 11.25 -8.90
N ARG A 32 -5.29 11.14 -10.11
CA ARG A 32 -4.53 9.96 -10.52
C ARG A 32 -3.35 9.68 -9.58
N ASP A 33 -2.58 10.72 -9.25
CA ASP A 33 -1.38 10.57 -8.42
C ASP A 33 -1.78 10.27 -6.96
N ASP A 34 -2.87 10.83 -6.42
CA ASP A 34 -3.43 10.44 -5.11
C ASP A 34 -3.90 8.98 -5.11
N LEU A 35 -4.63 8.56 -6.16
CA LEU A 35 -5.11 7.18 -6.27
C LEU A 35 -3.96 6.16 -6.33
N ILE A 36 -2.82 6.52 -6.94
CA ILE A 36 -1.59 5.71 -6.89
C ILE A 36 -1.10 5.54 -5.44
N ILE A 37 -1.09 6.61 -4.64
CA ILE A 37 -0.71 6.54 -3.22
C ILE A 37 -1.69 5.64 -2.47
N GLN A 38 -2.99 5.78 -2.72
CA GLN A 38 -4.01 4.98 -2.04
C GLN A 38 -3.90 3.48 -2.34
N LEU A 39 -3.75 3.13 -3.63
CA LEU A 39 -3.59 1.75 -4.07
C LEU A 39 -2.32 1.11 -3.48
N GLY A 40 -1.24 1.87 -3.34
CA GLY A 40 -0.03 1.40 -2.66
C GLY A 40 -0.19 1.27 -1.15
N GLY A 41 -0.75 2.29 -0.49
CA GLY A 41 -0.72 2.48 0.96
C GLY A 41 -1.88 1.86 1.74
N TYR A 42 -3.06 1.70 1.14
CA TYR A 42 -4.22 1.06 1.80
C TYR A 42 -4.59 -0.30 1.20
N VAL A 43 -4.23 -0.55 -0.07
CA VAL A 43 -4.51 -1.83 -0.75
C VAL A 43 -3.26 -2.71 -0.86
N GLY A 44 -2.07 -2.13 -0.66
CA GLY A 44 -0.80 -2.84 -0.70
C GLY A 44 -0.37 -3.25 -2.10
N LEU A 45 -0.83 -2.56 -3.16
CA LEU A 45 -0.39 -2.86 -4.52
C LEU A 45 1.09 -2.52 -4.73
N ARG A 46 1.78 -3.37 -5.49
CA ARG A 46 3.13 -3.09 -5.99
C ARG A 46 3.03 -2.16 -7.20
N ALA A 47 4.08 -1.41 -7.47
CA ALA A 47 4.10 -0.45 -8.59
C ALA A 47 3.77 -1.08 -9.96
N PHE A 48 4.17 -2.33 -10.22
CA PHE A 48 3.82 -3.03 -11.47
C PHE A 48 2.41 -3.63 -11.47
N GLU A 49 1.76 -3.76 -10.32
CA GLU A 49 0.38 -4.25 -10.21
C GLU A 49 -0.62 -3.14 -10.54
N ILE A 50 -0.30 -1.87 -10.20
CA ILE A 50 -1.19 -0.71 -10.39
C ILE A 50 -1.66 -0.53 -11.85
N PRO A 51 -0.79 -0.58 -12.88
CA PRO A 51 -1.21 -0.45 -14.28
C PRO A 51 -2.15 -1.54 -14.79
N GLN A 52 -2.23 -2.67 -14.07
CA GLN A 52 -3.06 -3.81 -14.48
C GLN A 52 -4.52 -3.67 -14.00
N ILE A 53 -4.84 -2.65 -13.21
CA ILE A 53 -6.14 -2.51 -12.56
C ILE A 53 -7.10 -1.74 -13.46
N PHE A 54 -8.23 -2.37 -13.75
CA PHE A 54 -9.31 -1.85 -14.58
C PHE A 54 -10.56 -1.73 -13.70
N PRO A 55 -11.54 -0.88 -14.01
CA PRO A 55 -12.77 -0.78 -13.22
C PRO A 55 -13.47 -2.13 -13.00
N LYS A 56 -13.45 -3.03 -14.00
CA LYS A 56 -14.03 -4.39 -13.88
C LYS A 56 -13.42 -5.27 -12.78
N HIS A 57 -12.23 -4.92 -12.28
CA HIS A 57 -11.52 -5.66 -11.25
C HIS A 57 -12.02 -5.35 -9.84
N VAL A 58 -12.76 -4.25 -9.65
CA VAL A 58 -13.48 -3.99 -8.39
C VAL A 58 -14.62 -5.00 -8.27
N LYS A 59 -14.68 -5.70 -7.13
CA LYS A 59 -15.69 -6.70 -6.80
C LYS A 59 -16.31 -6.37 -5.46
N ARG A 60 -17.64 -6.26 -5.43
CA ARG A 60 -18.41 -6.29 -4.18
C ARG A 60 -18.59 -7.76 -3.77
N THR A 61 -18.38 -8.07 -2.50
CA THR A 61 -18.61 -9.41 -1.95
C THR A 61 -20.11 -9.67 -1.76
N ASP A 62 -20.46 -10.95 -1.60
CA ASP A 62 -21.86 -11.39 -1.49
C ASP A 62 -22.58 -10.84 -0.23
N ASP A 63 -21.82 -10.44 0.79
CA ASP A 63 -22.35 -9.76 1.97
C ASP A 63 -22.85 -8.33 1.69
N GLY A 64 -22.56 -7.78 0.52
CA GLY A 64 -22.96 -6.43 0.13
C GLY A 64 -22.19 -5.31 0.84
N ASP A 65 -21.30 -5.60 1.77
CA ASP A 65 -20.61 -4.58 2.56
C ASP A 65 -19.12 -4.48 2.29
N HIS A 66 -18.50 -5.51 1.73
CA HIS A 66 -17.07 -5.48 1.49
C HIS A 66 -16.72 -5.47 0.01
N TYR A 67 -15.50 -5.00 -0.27
CA TYR A 67 -14.95 -4.94 -1.61
C TYR A 67 -13.61 -5.67 -1.68
N ARG A 68 -13.33 -6.23 -2.84
CA ARG A 68 -12.06 -6.83 -3.23
C ARG A 68 -11.60 -6.21 -4.54
N LEU A 69 -10.29 -6.13 -4.73
CA LEU A 69 -9.71 -5.66 -5.98
C LEU A 69 -8.93 -6.79 -6.63
N ARG A 70 -9.41 -7.30 -7.77
CA ARG A 70 -8.73 -8.37 -8.49
C ARG A 70 -7.42 -7.86 -9.11
N VAL A 71 -6.29 -8.37 -8.61
CA VAL A 71 -4.97 -8.17 -9.24
C VAL A 71 -4.72 -9.32 -10.20
N PRO A 72 -4.65 -9.08 -11.53
CA PRO A 72 -4.53 -10.16 -12.50
C PRO A 72 -3.22 -10.95 -12.39
N ARG A 73 -2.09 -10.25 -12.22
CA ARG A 73 -0.76 -10.86 -12.09
C ARG A 73 0.02 -10.19 -10.98
N GLY A 74 0.24 -10.90 -9.88
CA GLY A 74 1.13 -10.49 -8.80
C GLY A 74 2.61 -10.73 -9.13
N LYS A 75 3.48 -10.75 -8.11
CA LYS A 75 4.89 -11.15 -8.28
C LYS A 75 4.95 -12.66 -8.11
N ASP A 76 5.41 -13.39 -9.11
CA ASP A 76 5.73 -14.81 -8.97
C ASP A 76 7.23 -15.00 -9.21
N THR A 77 7.91 -15.63 -8.26
CA THR A 77 9.32 -16.00 -8.34
C THR A 77 9.52 -17.41 -8.90
N ALA A 78 8.44 -18.19 -9.09
CA ALA A 78 8.51 -19.58 -9.54
C ALA A 78 8.34 -19.75 -11.06
N ASN A 79 7.31 -19.14 -11.68
CA ASN A 79 6.89 -19.52 -13.04
C ASN A 79 6.76 -18.35 -14.03
N GLY A 80 7.26 -17.15 -13.69
CA GLY A 80 7.26 -15.99 -14.59
C GLY A 80 5.88 -15.40 -14.92
N THR A 81 4.80 -16.01 -14.42
CA THR A 81 3.43 -15.51 -14.51
C THR A 81 2.92 -15.28 -13.08
N GLY A 82 2.91 -14.03 -12.66
CA GLY A 82 2.43 -13.61 -11.34
C GLY A 82 1.17 -14.33 -10.87
N LYS A 83 1.15 -14.86 -9.63
CA LYS A 83 -0.09 -15.41 -9.05
C LYS A 83 -1.12 -14.29 -8.89
N PRO A 84 -2.38 -14.49 -9.30
CA PRO A 84 -3.43 -13.52 -9.04
C PRO A 84 -3.73 -13.44 -7.53
N ARG A 85 -4.21 -12.28 -7.09
CA ARG A 85 -4.67 -12.08 -5.71
C ARG A 85 -5.82 -11.09 -5.66
N ASP A 86 -6.58 -11.16 -4.58
CA ASP A 86 -7.77 -10.33 -4.34
C ASP A 86 -7.63 -9.58 -3.01
N PRO A 87 -6.77 -8.55 -2.93
CA PRO A 87 -6.67 -7.71 -1.74
C PRO A 87 -8.02 -7.15 -1.32
N TYR A 88 -8.14 -6.93 -0.01
CA TYR A 88 -9.21 -6.14 0.56
C TYR A 88 -9.16 -4.72 -0.02
N LEU A 89 -10.30 -4.22 -0.51
CA LEU A 89 -10.45 -2.85 -0.98
C LEU A 89 -11.27 -2.07 0.05
N PRO A 90 -10.67 -1.09 0.76
CA PRO A 90 -11.42 -0.25 1.67
C PRO A 90 -12.52 0.54 0.95
N LYS A 91 -13.67 0.75 1.63
CA LYS A 91 -14.83 1.46 1.06
C LYS A 91 -14.45 2.86 0.54
N ASP A 92 -13.61 3.58 1.27
CA ASP A 92 -13.19 4.93 0.87
C ASP A 92 -12.36 4.92 -0.42
N VAL A 93 -11.47 3.94 -0.56
CA VAL A 93 -10.64 3.78 -1.78
C VAL A 93 -11.51 3.34 -2.96
N GLU A 94 -12.52 2.49 -2.74
CA GLU A 94 -13.51 2.15 -3.77
C GLU A 94 -14.28 3.38 -4.25
N GLY A 95 -14.75 4.22 -3.32
CA GLY A 95 -15.40 5.48 -3.63
C GLY A 95 -14.50 6.43 -4.43
N ASP A 96 -13.21 6.49 -4.09
CA ASP A 96 -12.22 7.28 -4.84
C ASP A 96 -11.94 6.73 -6.24
N ILE A 97 -11.88 5.41 -6.41
CA ILE A 97 -11.81 4.78 -7.74
C ILE A 97 -13.02 5.16 -8.57
N HIS A 98 -14.23 5.07 -8.00
CA HIS A 98 -15.47 5.40 -8.70
C HIS A 98 -15.52 6.89 -9.08
N ARG A 99 -15.12 7.79 -8.20
CA ARG A 99 -15.01 9.23 -8.51
C ARG A 99 -14.03 9.48 -9.66
N TYR A 100 -12.85 8.89 -9.59
CA TYR A 100 -11.82 9.05 -10.61
C TYR A 100 -12.26 8.49 -11.97
N GLN A 101 -12.86 7.29 -11.96
CA GLN A 101 -13.39 6.65 -13.17
C GLN A 101 -14.39 7.56 -13.89
N ASN A 102 -15.32 8.18 -13.15
CA ASN A 102 -16.33 9.07 -13.74
C ASN A 102 -15.72 10.40 -14.21
N ALA A 103 -14.75 10.95 -13.46
CA ALA A 103 -14.11 12.21 -13.82
C ALA A 103 -13.30 12.12 -15.12
N GLU A 104 -12.65 10.98 -15.34
CA GLU A 104 -11.78 10.72 -16.50
C GLU A 104 -12.47 9.90 -17.61
N ASP A 105 -13.78 9.63 -17.49
CA ASP A 105 -14.58 8.83 -18.42
C ASP A 105 -13.95 7.45 -18.76
N ILE A 106 -13.44 6.76 -17.75
CA ILE A 106 -12.69 5.51 -17.94
C ILE A 106 -13.64 4.33 -18.15
N GLY A 107 -13.51 3.69 -19.31
CA GLY A 107 -14.28 2.51 -19.67
C GLY A 107 -13.96 1.29 -18.80
N ARG A 108 -14.92 0.38 -18.66
CA ARG A 108 -14.79 -0.84 -17.83
C ARG A 108 -13.60 -1.74 -18.21
N ASN A 109 -13.15 -1.68 -19.45
CA ASN A 109 -12.04 -2.48 -20.00
C ASN A 109 -10.76 -1.66 -20.22
N GLU A 110 -10.69 -0.45 -19.67
CA GLU A 110 -9.53 0.43 -19.74
C GLU A 110 -8.78 0.42 -18.41
N PRO A 111 -7.44 0.65 -18.43
CA PRO A 111 -6.67 0.80 -17.21
C PRO A 111 -7.13 2.03 -16.43
N LEU A 112 -7.32 1.89 -15.12
CA LEU A 112 -7.51 3.03 -14.23
C LEU A 112 -6.30 3.97 -14.31
N ILE A 113 -5.10 3.40 -14.21
CA ILE A 113 -3.86 4.16 -14.26
C ILE A 113 -3.09 3.74 -15.51
N ASP A 114 -3.27 4.49 -16.61
CA ASP A 114 -2.55 4.27 -17.87
C ASP A 114 -1.11 4.80 -17.78
N LEU A 115 -0.30 4.15 -16.96
CA LEU A 115 1.13 4.41 -16.80
C LEU A 115 1.90 3.10 -16.85
N THR A 116 3.17 3.18 -17.25
CA THR A 116 4.10 2.07 -17.02
C THR A 116 4.44 1.95 -15.54
N GLU A 117 5.01 0.81 -15.11
CA GLU A 117 5.57 0.68 -13.75
C GLU A 117 6.53 1.83 -13.40
N ARG A 118 7.38 2.22 -14.35
CA ARG A 118 8.29 3.36 -14.18
C ARG A 118 7.53 4.68 -13.98
N GLY A 119 6.43 4.86 -14.73
CA GLY A 119 5.54 6.02 -14.59
C GLY A 119 4.91 6.10 -13.19
N VAL A 120 4.44 4.97 -12.66
CA VAL A 120 3.91 4.87 -11.28
C VAL A 120 4.97 5.23 -10.25
N ARG A 121 6.17 4.66 -10.35
CA ARG A 121 7.29 4.98 -9.44
C ARG A 121 7.65 6.47 -9.50
N ALA A 122 7.67 7.05 -10.70
CA ALA A 122 7.93 8.47 -10.89
C ALA A 122 6.84 9.36 -10.30
N ALA A 123 5.56 8.95 -10.38
CA ALA A 123 4.45 9.67 -9.75
C ALA A 123 4.64 9.72 -8.22
N VAL A 124 4.92 8.57 -7.59
CA VAL A 124 5.20 8.52 -6.14
C VAL A 124 6.36 9.45 -5.77
N LYS A 125 7.47 9.43 -6.53
CA LYS A 125 8.62 10.30 -6.25
C LYS A 125 8.32 11.80 -6.42
N ARG A 126 7.49 12.18 -7.40
CA ARG A 126 7.06 13.58 -7.54
C ARG A 126 6.16 14.01 -6.38
N THR A 127 5.19 13.18 -6.00
CA THR A 127 4.32 13.44 -4.85
C THR A 127 5.11 13.55 -3.55
N ALA A 128 6.09 12.67 -3.35
CA ALA A 128 7.01 12.70 -2.22
C ALA A 128 7.83 14.00 -2.16
N LYS A 129 8.38 14.46 -3.29
CA LYS A 129 9.08 15.74 -3.34
C LYS A 129 8.17 16.91 -2.98
N ARG A 130 6.93 16.93 -3.50
CA ARG A 130 5.93 17.95 -3.14
C ARG A 130 5.59 17.91 -1.66
N ALA A 131 5.44 16.72 -1.06
CA ALA A 131 5.18 16.57 0.36
C ALA A 131 6.32 17.15 1.21
N ALA A 132 7.58 16.96 0.81
CA ALA A 132 8.72 17.59 1.46
C ALA A 132 8.64 19.12 1.39
N GLU A 133 8.36 19.67 0.21
CA GLU A 133 8.22 21.12 -0.01
C GLU A 133 7.05 21.73 0.79
N GLU A 134 5.91 21.02 0.88
CA GLU A 134 4.69 21.50 1.54
C GLU A 134 4.74 21.36 3.08
N THR A 135 5.39 20.31 3.60
CA THR A 135 5.48 20.05 5.06
C THR A 135 6.75 20.63 5.69
N GLY A 136 7.79 20.90 4.89
CA GLY A 136 9.12 21.24 5.37
C GLY A 136 9.90 20.05 5.94
N ASP A 137 9.41 18.82 5.75
CA ASP A 137 10.06 17.58 6.18
C ASP A 137 10.77 16.91 4.99
N ASP A 138 12.10 17.06 4.92
CA ASP A 138 12.93 16.50 3.86
C ASP A 138 12.91 14.95 3.82
N ASP A 139 12.50 14.27 4.90
CA ASP A 139 12.43 12.81 4.94
C ASP A 139 11.48 12.25 3.86
N PHE A 140 10.46 13.02 3.48
CA PHE A 140 9.56 12.64 2.40
C PHE A 140 10.30 12.37 1.08
N THR A 141 11.43 13.03 0.82
CA THR A 141 12.21 12.83 -0.42
C THR A 141 12.71 11.39 -0.59
N HIS A 142 12.86 10.65 0.52
CA HIS A 142 13.26 9.25 0.51
C HIS A 142 12.12 8.29 0.15
N VAL A 143 10.85 8.69 0.30
CA VAL A 143 9.67 7.85 0.07
C VAL A 143 9.66 7.27 -1.35
N SER A 144 9.41 5.96 -1.45
CA SER A 144 9.26 5.24 -2.71
C SER A 144 7.95 4.43 -2.75
N SER A 145 7.61 3.89 -3.93
CA SER A 145 6.44 3.03 -4.07
C SER A 145 6.51 1.76 -3.20
N HIS A 146 7.71 1.30 -2.83
CA HIS A 146 7.87 0.15 -1.94
C HIS A 146 7.47 0.49 -0.50
N ASP A 147 7.68 1.74 -0.08
CA ASP A 147 7.37 2.19 1.27
C ASP A 147 5.86 2.35 1.49
N LEU A 148 5.09 2.61 0.42
CA LEU A 148 3.62 2.53 0.46
C LEU A 148 3.16 1.13 0.87
N ARG A 149 3.71 0.10 0.23
CA ARG A 149 3.42 -1.30 0.58
C ARG A 149 3.94 -1.66 1.97
N ARG A 150 5.05 -1.04 2.41
CA ARG A 150 5.54 -1.20 3.78
C ARG A 150 4.57 -0.63 4.79
N ARG A 151 4.05 0.58 4.56
CA ARG A 151 3.02 1.18 5.42
C ARG A 151 1.76 0.32 5.48
N PHE A 152 1.29 -0.20 4.34
CA PHE A 152 0.17 -1.13 4.30
C PHE A 152 0.38 -2.34 5.22
N ALA A 153 1.54 -3.00 5.12
CA ALA A 153 1.86 -4.17 5.92
C ALA A 153 1.99 -3.82 7.42
N GLN A 154 2.70 -2.72 7.74
CA GLN A 154 2.90 -2.27 9.11
C GLN A 154 1.57 -1.92 9.77
N ARG A 155 0.69 -1.15 9.10
CA ARG A 155 -0.62 -0.80 9.63
C ARG A 155 -1.38 -2.06 10.03
N LEU A 156 -1.48 -3.05 9.13
CA LEU A 156 -2.25 -4.25 9.41
C LEU A 156 -1.60 -5.16 10.45
N LEU A 157 -0.29 -5.35 10.42
CA LEU A 157 0.40 -6.34 11.27
C LEU A 157 0.74 -5.80 12.66
N VAL A 158 1.09 -4.51 12.75
CA VAL A 158 1.61 -3.90 13.96
C VAL A 158 0.56 -3.02 14.61
N ASP A 159 -0.02 -2.09 13.85
CA ASP A 159 -0.91 -1.07 14.43
C ASP A 159 -2.32 -1.64 14.70
N GLU A 160 -2.85 -2.45 13.77
CA GLU A 160 -4.19 -3.06 13.85
C GLU A 160 -4.16 -4.54 14.32
N GLN A 161 -2.96 -5.09 14.53
CA GLN A 161 -2.72 -6.47 15.01
C GLN A 161 -3.52 -7.57 14.25
N VAL A 162 -3.79 -7.35 12.96
CA VAL A 162 -4.53 -8.31 12.13
C VAL A 162 -3.73 -9.60 12.02
N ASN A 163 -4.44 -10.73 12.16
CA ASN A 163 -3.84 -12.05 12.06
C ASN A 163 -2.91 -12.14 10.83
N PRO A 164 -1.62 -12.48 11.01
CA PRO A 164 -0.66 -12.49 9.91
C PRO A 164 -1.07 -13.38 8.72
N ARG A 165 -1.81 -14.47 8.95
CA ARG A 165 -2.32 -15.32 7.86
C ARG A 165 -3.35 -14.60 6.99
N VAL A 166 -4.17 -13.74 7.59
CA VAL A 166 -5.12 -12.88 6.86
C VAL A 166 -4.34 -11.86 6.03
N VAL A 167 -3.34 -11.19 6.61
CA VAL A 167 -2.48 -10.23 5.90
C VAL A 167 -1.72 -10.88 4.74
N MET A 168 -1.16 -12.08 4.96
CA MET A 168 -0.50 -12.89 3.94
C MET A 168 -1.44 -13.20 2.76
N GLN A 169 -2.66 -13.63 3.05
CA GLN A 169 -3.68 -13.95 2.04
C GLN A 169 -4.02 -12.72 1.18
N VAL A 170 -4.28 -11.56 1.80
CA VAL A 170 -4.69 -10.35 1.06
C VAL A 170 -3.52 -9.67 0.34
N GLY A 171 -2.35 -9.64 0.96
CA GLY A 171 -1.17 -9.00 0.40
C GLY A 171 -0.39 -9.87 -0.59
N GLY A 172 -0.65 -11.17 -0.65
CA GLY A 172 0.02 -12.11 -1.55
C GLY A 172 1.46 -12.39 -1.11
N TRP A 173 1.63 -12.80 0.15
CA TRP A 173 2.87 -13.32 0.70
C TRP A 173 2.74 -14.84 0.91
N ASP A 174 3.69 -15.60 0.37
CA ASP A 174 3.64 -17.07 0.40
C ASP A 174 4.23 -17.68 1.70
N SER A 175 4.89 -16.89 2.56
CA SER A 175 5.50 -17.39 3.81
C SER A 175 5.63 -16.33 4.90
N PHE A 176 5.78 -16.78 6.15
CA PHE A 176 6.08 -15.91 7.29
C PHE A 176 7.41 -15.17 7.13
N GLN A 177 8.43 -15.83 6.59
CA GLN A 177 9.73 -15.21 6.28
C GLN A 177 9.60 -14.04 5.29
N ALA A 178 8.60 -14.06 4.41
CA ALA A 178 8.37 -12.99 3.45
C ALA A 178 7.66 -11.76 4.07
N ILE A 179 6.96 -11.93 5.19
CA ILE A 179 6.31 -10.83 5.93
C ILE A 179 7.16 -10.33 7.10
N GLU A 180 8.08 -11.15 7.62
CA GLU A 180 8.98 -10.80 8.73
C GLU A 180 9.69 -9.44 8.55
N PRO A 181 10.18 -9.04 7.36
CA PRO A 181 10.80 -7.73 7.17
C PRO A 181 9.87 -6.53 7.39
N TYR A 182 8.56 -6.75 7.55
CA TYR A 182 7.56 -5.72 7.84
C TYR A 182 7.16 -5.70 9.32
N LEU A 183 7.64 -6.66 10.11
CA LEU A 183 7.45 -6.73 11.56
C LEU A 183 8.65 -6.07 12.22
N ASN A 184 8.41 -5.01 13.00
CA ASN A 184 9.41 -4.55 13.95
C ASN A 184 9.45 -5.53 15.12
N ALA A 185 10.63 -5.73 15.72
CA ALA A 185 10.69 -6.40 17.02
C ALA A 185 9.88 -5.56 18.03
N PRO A 186 8.95 -6.18 18.79
CA PRO A 186 8.20 -5.45 19.80
C PRO A 186 9.14 -4.96 20.92
N THR A 187 8.88 -3.78 21.46
CA THR A 187 9.60 -3.32 22.66
C THR A 187 9.09 -4.09 23.89
N PRO A 188 9.85 -4.15 25.00
CA PRO A 188 9.37 -4.78 26.23
C PRO A 188 8.02 -4.26 26.72
N GLU A 189 7.73 -2.97 26.53
CA GLU A 189 6.46 -2.35 26.90
C GLU A 189 5.30 -2.91 26.07
N VAL A 190 5.49 -3.02 24.75
CA VAL A 190 4.50 -3.62 23.83
C VAL A 190 4.27 -5.09 24.17
N VAL A 191 5.32 -5.81 24.59
CA VAL A 191 5.17 -7.19 25.05
C VAL A 191 4.32 -7.25 26.31
N ASN A 192 4.55 -6.39 27.30
CA ASN A 192 3.77 -6.40 28.53
C ASN A 192 2.30 -6.04 28.27
N GLU A 193 2.03 -4.99 27.50
CA GLU A 193 0.67 -4.57 27.12
C GLU A 193 -0.08 -5.70 26.41
N ALA A 194 0.57 -6.41 25.48
CA ALA A 194 -0.04 -7.55 24.79
C ALA A 194 -0.39 -8.72 25.73
N PHE A 195 0.40 -8.96 26.79
CA PHE A 195 0.08 -10.00 27.78
C PHE A 195 -1.03 -9.56 28.74
N GLU A 196 -1.10 -8.27 29.07
CA GLU A 196 -2.20 -7.68 29.84
C GLU A 196 -3.53 -7.76 29.07
N GLU A 197 -3.55 -7.34 27.80
CA GLU A 197 -4.75 -7.39 26.93
C GLU A 197 -5.26 -8.81 26.68
N ALA A 198 -4.36 -9.80 26.72
CA ALA A 198 -4.72 -11.21 26.57
C ALA A 198 -5.25 -11.85 27.86
N ASP A 199 -5.34 -11.09 28.96
CA ASP A 199 -5.64 -11.59 30.31
C ASP A 199 -4.66 -12.71 30.75
N LEU A 200 -3.38 -12.61 30.36
CA LEU A 200 -2.32 -13.59 30.64
C LEU A 200 -1.22 -13.09 31.61
N ALA A 201 -1.35 -11.85 32.09
CA ALA A 201 -0.41 -11.20 33.02
C ALA A 201 -0.78 -11.45 34.50
#